data_AF-A0A2N5SDT9-F1
#
_entry.id   AF-A0A2N5SDT9-F1
#
_cell.length_a   1.000
_cell.length_b   1.000
_cell.length_c   1.000
_cell.angle_alpha   90.00
_cell.angle_beta   90.00
_cell.angle_gamma   90.00
#
_symmetry.space_group_name_H-M   'P 1'
#
loop_
_entity.id
_entity.type
_entity.pdbx_description
1 polymer ?
#
loop_
_entity_poly.entity_id
_entity_poly.type
_entity_poly.pdbx_seq_one_letter_code
_entity_poly.pdbx_strand_id
1 'polypeptide(L)'
;MDIVRKITRPNGDVEHASPPWAQHLIRQSINNFIGTIGMPTSEDGRVIVNAVFNLNDSWADTSVFLTSIFDRFPQAQAAAFSLAFLKHLKFLATHKQFPVSDILEVWRSLSSRFFTQKRTPGNIVTSAYTNRRLMVTSQDLVDFASDLNANAANLLEPFIQQITAHCTQFSADDMRSFWMPFFYDLTRALAYRSALLNTASYKQLTLQLIQRLDGQVLGPCPQAGVSSRRPQVACPCDDCGNLNRFLRDSSQTIIRFKLVQARRQHLEKTLKRHNIACTQTTERTGSPQTLVITKTYTLQDEINEWKKQQKKFYASLNQNIQPEHLRNIIGDEEFALIRSLAGGQVLATSNRHFIDLT
;
A
#
# COMPACT_ATOMS: atom_id res chain seq x y z
N MET A 1 25.67 4.59 -26.61
CA MET A 1 26.04 5.97 -26.25
C MET A 1 26.15 6.78 -27.54
N ASP A 2 25.69 8.04 -27.50
CA ASP A 2 25.96 9.12 -28.47
C ASP A 2 25.28 9.16 -29.85
N ILE A 3 23.96 8.98 -29.90
CA ILE A 3 23.13 9.67 -30.93
C ILE A 3 22.35 10.84 -30.31
N VAL A 4 21.92 10.69 -29.05
CA VAL A 4 21.13 11.70 -28.31
C VAL A 4 21.91 13.00 -28.05
N ARG A 5 23.25 12.95 -27.99
CA ARG A 5 24.07 14.10 -27.61
C ARG A 5 24.38 15.06 -28.76
N LYS A 6 24.07 14.70 -30.01
CA LYS A 6 24.28 15.56 -31.19
C LYS A 6 23.14 16.54 -31.46
N ILE A 7 22.03 16.44 -30.73
CA ILE A 7 20.84 17.30 -30.93
C ILE A 7 20.87 18.55 -30.02
N THR A 8 21.85 18.67 -29.13
CA THR A 8 21.85 19.71 -28.09
C THR A 8 23.13 20.54 -28.08
N ARG A 9 23.30 21.44 -29.05
CA ARG A 9 24.02 22.71 -28.83
C ARG A 9 23.33 23.86 -29.59
N PRO A 10 22.98 24.96 -28.91
CA PRO A 10 22.36 26.13 -29.52
C PRO A 10 23.45 27.10 -29.98
N ASN A 11 23.28 27.67 -31.17
CA ASN A 11 23.96 28.91 -31.54
C ASN A 11 22.98 29.76 -32.35
N GLY A 12 22.69 30.94 -31.82
CA GLY A 12 22.18 32.08 -32.57
C GLY A 12 20.68 32.10 -32.82
N ASP A 13 20.01 33.00 -32.11
CA ASP A 13 18.72 33.62 -32.39
C ASP A 13 18.23 33.50 -33.85
N VAL A 14 17.26 32.62 -34.09
CA VAL A 14 16.08 32.76 -34.98
C VAL A 14 15.13 31.60 -34.62
N GLU A 15 13.83 31.86 -34.49
CA GLU A 15 12.78 30.83 -34.50
C GLU A 15 12.88 29.99 -35.78
N HIS A 16 13.63 28.89 -35.74
CA HIS A 16 13.71 27.96 -36.85
C HIS A 16 12.90 26.72 -36.53
N ALA A 17 11.71 26.64 -37.13
CA ALA A 17 11.02 25.38 -37.32
C ALA A 17 11.99 24.35 -37.91
N SER A 18 11.99 23.13 -37.36
CA SER A 18 12.84 22.04 -37.83
C SER A 18 12.64 21.83 -39.35
N PRO A 19 13.71 21.64 -40.15
CA PRO A 19 13.55 21.46 -41.59
C PRO A 19 12.74 20.20 -41.92
N PRO A 20 12.01 20.13 -43.05
CA PRO A 20 11.06 19.04 -43.35
C PRO A 20 11.66 17.62 -43.27
N TRP A 21 12.93 17.45 -43.66
CA TRP A 21 13.63 16.17 -43.53
C TRP A 21 13.85 15.77 -42.05
N ALA A 22 14.09 16.73 -41.17
CA ALA A 22 14.27 16.50 -39.73
C ALA A 22 12.94 16.17 -39.07
N GLN A 23 11.84 16.84 -39.46
CA GLN A 23 10.49 16.48 -39.03
C GLN A 23 10.12 15.05 -39.44
N HIS A 24 10.42 14.67 -40.69
CA HIS A 24 10.18 13.30 -41.16
C HIS A 24 11.00 12.27 -40.36
N LEU A 25 12.27 12.56 -40.10
CA LEU A 25 13.14 11.70 -39.32
C LEU A 25 12.66 11.54 -37.86
N ILE A 26 12.19 12.62 -37.23
CA ILE A 26 11.60 12.58 -35.88
C ILE A 26 10.36 11.68 -35.87
N ARG A 27 9.44 11.86 -36.81
CA ARG A 27 8.23 11.02 -36.93
C ARG A 27 8.59 9.55 -37.15
N GLN A 28 9.54 9.27 -38.04
CA GLN A 28 10.00 7.91 -38.30
C GLN A 28 10.66 7.29 -37.07
N SER A 29 11.45 8.07 -36.32
CA SER A 29 12.11 7.61 -35.09
C SER A 29 11.10 7.28 -34.00
N ILE A 30 10.08 8.12 -33.81
CA ILE A 30 8.98 7.87 -32.87
C ILE A 30 8.19 6.62 -33.30
N ASN A 31 7.81 6.52 -34.57
CA ASN A 31 7.08 5.36 -35.09
C ASN A 31 7.88 4.05 -34.98
N ASN A 32 9.19 4.12 -35.23
CA ASN A 32 10.08 2.97 -35.02
C ASN A 32 10.17 2.62 -33.55
N PHE A 33 10.36 3.60 -32.64
CA PHE A 33 10.38 3.36 -31.20
C PHE A 33 9.13 2.61 -30.74
N ILE A 34 7.97 3.09 -31.17
CA ILE A 34 6.67 2.46 -30.92
C ILE A 34 6.59 1.02 -31.46
N GLY A 35 7.21 0.75 -32.61
CA GLY A 35 7.12 -0.54 -33.30
C GLY A 35 8.21 -1.57 -32.96
N THR A 36 9.35 -1.16 -32.41
CA THR A 36 10.56 -2.01 -32.33
C THR A 36 11.26 -2.05 -30.97
N ILE A 37 10.98 -1.12 -30.05
CA ILE A 37 11.70 -1.03 -28.77
C ILE A 37 10.86 -1.66 -27.65
N GLY A 38 11.55 -2.24 -26.66
CA GLY A 38 10.95 -2.79 -25.44
C GLY A 38 10.15 -1.76 -24.63
N MET A 39 9.67 -2.15 -23.45
CA MET A 39 8.79 -1.31 -22.63
C MET A 39 9.36 0.11 -22.39
N PRO A 40 8.56 1.18 -22.63
CA PRO A 40 9.03 2.55 -22.53
C PRO A 40 9.29 2.95 -21.08
N THR A 41 10.31 3.78 -20.87
CA THR A 41 10.69 4.33 -19.56
C THR A 41 10.09 5.70 -19.32
N SER A 42 10.17 6.21 -18.08
CA SER A 42 9.75 7.58 -17.75
C SER A 42 10.50 8.64 -18.56
N GLU A 43 11.78 8.40 -18.88
CA GLU A 43 12.60 9.29 -19.70
C GLU A 43 12.06 9.42 -21.13
N ASP A 44 11.64 8.29 -21.73
CA ASP A 44 11.08 8.26 -23.08
C ASP A 44 9.80 9.10 -23.18
N GLY A 45 8.98 9.11 -22.12
CA GLY A 45 7.76 9.92 -22.04
C GLY A 45 8.03 11.42 -22.20
N ARG A 46 9.08 11.91 -21.52
CA ARG A 46 9.49 13.32 -21.62
C ARG A 46 10.06 13.64 -23.00
N VAL A 47 10.97 12.81 -23.50
CA VAL A 47 11.66 13.05 -24.78
C VAL A 47 10.67 13.02 -25.94
N ILE A 48 9.73 12.09 -25.96
CA ILE A 48 8.75 11.97 -27.04
C ILE A 48 7.82 13.17 -27.07
N VAL A 49 7.27 13.60 -25.93
CA VAL A 49 6.39 14.80 -25.90
C VAL A 49 7.15 16.02 -26.43
N ASN A 50 8.38 16.26 -25.97
CA ASN A 50 9.19 17.37 -26.48
C ASN A 50 9.48 17.26 -27.99
N ALA A 51 9.78 16.05 -28.48
CA ALA A 51 10.05 15.80 -29.89
C ALA A 51 8.81 16.05 -30.77
N VAL A 52 7.61 15.68 -30.31
CA VAL A 52 6.35 15.93 -31.00
C VAL A 52 6.07 17.43 -31.11
N PHE A 53 6.28 18.19 -30.05
CA PHE A 53 6.09 19.65 -30.06
C PHE A 53 7.10 20.36 -30.99
N ASN A 54 8.31 19.80 -31.17
CA ASN A 54 9.32 20.32 -32.10
C ASN A 54 9.03 20.02 -33.58
N LEU A 55 8.01 19.21 -33.89
CA LEU A 55 7.56 18.98 -35.26
C LEU A 55 6.89 20.22 -35.86
N ASN A 56 6.37 21.13 -35.03
CA ASN A 56 5.70 22.35 -35.46
C ASN A 56 4.54 22.10 -36.46
N ASP A 57 3.82 21.00 -36.25
CA ASP A 57 2.63 20.66 -37.02
C ASP A 57 1.42 21.51 -36.59
N SER A 58 0.30 21.36 -37.29
CA SER A 58 -0.98 21.88 -36.78
C SER A 58 -1.29 21.28 -35.40
N TRP A 59 -2.02 22.02 -34.57
CA TRP A 59 -2.44 21.50 -33.27
C TRP A 59 -3.30 20.23 -33.39
N ALA A 60 -4.16 20.14 -34.41
CA ALA A 60 -4.99 18.97 -34.65
C ALA A 60 -4.11 17.72 -34.90
N ASP A 61 -3.09 17.83 -35.74
CA ASP A 61 -2.16 16.73 -36.03
C ASP A 61 -1.31 16.37 -34.80
N THR A 62 -0.87 17.39 -34.05
CA THR A 62 -0.11 17.24 -32.81
C THR A 62 -0.92 16.46 -31.77
N SER A 63 -2.16 16.87 -31.54
CA SER A 63 -3.10 16.23 -30.61
C SER A 63 -3.35 14.77 -30.98
N VAL A 64 -3.70 14.49 -32.25
CA VAL A 64 -3.92 13.12 -32.76
C VAL A 64 -2.66 12.26 -32.58
N PHE A 65 -1.48 12.82 -32.84
CA PHE A 65 -0.24 12.07 -32.71
C PHE A 65 0.09 11.75 -31.25
N LEU A 66 -0.04 12.72 -30.33
CA LEU A 66 0.14 12.50 -28.89
C LEU A 66 -0.82 11.42 -28.36
N THR A 67 -2.09 11.46 -28.75
CA THR A 67 -3.08 10.44 -28.37
C THR A 67 -2.72 9.08 -28.93
N SER A 68 -2.33 8.99 -30.21
CA SER A 68 -1.92 7.71 -30.81
C SER A 68 -0.71 7.09 -30.12
N ILE A 69 0.28 7.91 -29.73
CA ILE A 69 1.46 7.45 -28.99
C ILE A 69 1.04 6.90 -27.62
N PHE A 70 0.23 7.66 -26.88
CA PHE A 70 -0.19 7.27 -25.53
C PHE A 70 -0.99 5.95 -25.53
N ASP A 71 -1.94 5.81 -26.46
CA ASP A 71 -2.84 4.65 -26.55
C ASP A 71 -2.11 3.34 -26.96
N ARG A 72 -0.92 3.43 -27.56
CA ARG A 72 -0.12 2.25 -27.94
C ARG A 72 0.60 1.56 -26.79
N PHE A 73 0.66 2.20 -25.62
CA PHE A 73 1.31 1.64 -24.43
C PHE A 73 0.34 1.35 -23.28
N PRO A 74 -0.72 0.54 -23.46
CA PRO A 74 -1.73 0.31 -22.41
C PRO A 74 -1.24 -0.58 -21.26
N GLN A 75 -0.03 -1.13 -21.35
CA GLN A 75 0.50 -2.09 -20.38
C GLN A 75 0.81 -1.42 -19.03
N ALA A 76 0.81 -2.22 -17.96
CA ALA A 76 1.11 -1.77 -16.61
C ALA A 76 2.56 -1.25 -16.45
N GLN A 77 3.50 -1.86 -17.17
CA GLN A 77 4.92 -1.49 -17.17
C GLN A 77 5.17 -0.11 -17.78
N ALA A 78 4.24 0.39 -18.60
CA ALA A 78 4.31 1.73 -19.19
C ALA A 78 3.70 2.82 -18.30
N ALA A 79 3.30 2.51 -17.06
CA ALA A 79 2.72 3.50 -16.15
C ALA A 79 3.66 4.68 -15.87
N ALA A 80 4.95 4.42 -15.61
CA ALA A 80 5.95 5.45 -15.39
C ALA A 80 6.16 6.34 -16.63
N PHE A 81 6.14 5.73 -17.82
CA PHE A 81 6.12 6.45 -19.10
C PHE A 81 4.89 7.37 -19.20
N SER A 82 3.68 6.85 -18.96
CA SER A 82 2.45 7.64 -19.08
C SER A 82 2.39 8.79 -18.07
N LEU A 83 2.85 8.61 -16.84
CA LEU A 83 2.92 9.69 -15.85
C LEU A 83 3.90 10.78 -16.30
N ALA A 84 5.09 10.39 -16.77
CA ALA A 84 6.08 11.35 -17.28
C ALA A 84 5.59 12.09 -18.54
N PHE A 85 4.88 11.38 -19.44
CA PHE A 85 4.25 11.95 -20.62
C PHE A 85 3.22 13.02 -20.23
N LEU A 86 2.29 12.69 -19.31
CA LEU A 86 1.26 13.62 -18.83
C LEU A 86 1.87 14.82 -18.07
N LYS A 87 2.87 14.58 -17.22
CA LYS A 87 3.59 15.62 -16.48
C LYS A 87 4.29 16.59 -17.43
N HIS A 88 4.94 16.09 -18.48
CA HIS A 88 5.60 16.96 -19.45
C HIS A 88 4.60 17.70 -20.34
N LEU A 89 3.50 17.07 -20.75
CA LEU A 89 2.43 17.75 -21.48
C LEU A 89 1.87 18.93 -20.69
N LYS A 90 1.63 18.75 -19.38
CA LYS A 90 1.17 19.83 -18.50
C LYS A 90 2.25 20.91 -18.29
N PHE A 91 3.52 20.53 -18.22
CA PHE A 91 4.63 21.49 -18.18
C PHE A 91 4.68 22.36 -19.44
N LEU A 92 4.45 21.79 -20.63
CA LEU A 92 4.40 22.59 -21.86
C LEU A 92 3.18 23.52 -21.92
N ALA A 93 2.08 23.18 -21.26
CA ALA A 93 0.93 24.08 -21.13
C ALA A 93 1.25 25.37 -20.37
N THR A 94 2.34 25.42 -19.60
CA THR A 94 2.80 26.68 -18.95
C THR A 94 3.63 27.56 -19.88
N HIS A 95 4.01 27.05 -21.06
CA HIS A 95 4.81 27.76 -22.06
C HIS A 95 3.89 28.38 -23.12
N LYS A 96 4.11 29.64 -23.47
CA LYS A 96 3.21 30.46 -24.31
C LYS A 96 3.14 30.06 -25.79
N GLN A 97 3.84 29.01 -26.21
CA GLN A 97 3.97 28.64 -27.62
C GLN A 97 2.70 27.98 -28.19
N PHE A 98 1.82 27.44 -27.33
CA PHE A 98 0.62 26.70 -27.75
C PHE A 98 -0.60 27.15 -26.93
N PRO A 99 -1.84 26.99 -27.46
CA PRO A 99 -3.05 27.30 -26.70
C PRO A 99 -3.17 26.44 -25.45
N VAL A 100 -3.12 27.07 -24.28
CA VAL A 100 -3.18 26.41 -22.97
C VAL A 100 -4.47 25.59 -22.82
N SER A 101 -5.60 26.09 -23.34
CA SER A 101 -6.89 25.40 -23.32
C SER A 101 -6.81 24.02 -23.96
N ASP A 102 -6.16 23.95 -25.11
CA ASP A 102 -6.21 22.77 -25.96
C ASP A 102 -5.25 21.70 -25.43
N ILE A 103 -4.07 22.11 -24.95
CA ILE A 103 -3.15 21.19 -24.24
C ILE A 103 -3.84 20.59 -23.01
N LEU A 104 -4.56 21.41 -22.25
CA LEU A 104 -5.28 20.92 -21.06
C LEU A 104 -6.44 19.99 -21.45
N GLU A 105 -7.08 20.18 -22.61
CA GLU A 105 -8.10 19.26 -23.11
C GLU A 105 -7.50 17.87 -23.43
N VAL A 106 -6.40 17.84 -24.18
CA VAL A 106 -5.69 16.58 -24.45
C VAL A 106 -5.20 15.94 -23.16
N TRP A 107 -4.63 16.73 -22.24
CA TRP A 107 -4.20 16.24 -20.94
C TRP A 107 -5.34 15.61 -20.15
N ARG A 108 -6.54 16.21 -20.13
CA ARG A 108 -7.73 15.64 -19.46
C ARG A 108 -8.15 14.32 -20.12
N SER A 109 -8.22 14.30 -21.45
CA SER A 109 -8.58 13.11 -22.23
C SER A 109 -7.62 11.94 -22.02
N LEU A 110 -6.32 12.21 -21.95
CA LEU A 110 -5.31 11.18 -21.68
C LEU A 110 -5.27 10.77 -20.20
N SER A 111 -5.50 11.72 -19.28
CA SER A 111 -5.54 11.44 -17.83
C SER A 111 -6.68 10.49 -17.46
N SER A 112 -7.85 10.63 -18.07
CA SER A 112 -8.97 9.70 -17.86
C SER A 112 -8.69 8.28 -18.38
N ARG A 113 -7.70 8.12 -19.25
CA ARG A 113 -7.22 6.85 -19.81
C ARG A 113 -5.97 6.32 -19.11
N PHE A 114 -5.52 6.97 -18.03
CA PHE A 114 -4.30 6.53 -17.34
C PHE A 114 -4.44 5.09 -16.84
N PHE A 115 -5.49 4.81 -16.06
CA PHE A 115 -5.85 3.47 -15.66
C PHE A 115 -6.84 2.88 -16.67
N THR A 116 -6.54 1.67 -17.11
CA THR A 116 -7.30 0.90 -18.11
C THR A 116 -7.48 -0.53 -17.62
N GLN A 117 -8.17 -1.37 -18.38
CA GLN A 117 -8.25 -2.81 -18.08
C GLN A 117 -6.87 -3.50 -18.04
N LYS A 118 -5.89 -2.97 -18.79
CA LYS A 118 -4.53 -3.54 -18.87
C LYS A 118 -3.56 -2.89 -17.85
N ARG A 119 -3.82 -1.64 -17.47
CA ARG A 119 -3.06 -0.90 -16.45
C ARG A 119 -3.98 -0.55 -15.30
N THR A 120 -3.94 -1.33 -14.23
CA THR A 120 -4.75 -1.14 -13.04
C THR A 120 -3.87 -0.76 -11.85
N PRO A 121 -4.43 -0.14 -10.80
CA PRO A 121 -3.68 0.10 -9.56
C PRO A 121 -3.03 -1.18 -9.01
N GLY A 122 -3.66 -2.34 -9.18
CA GLY A 122 -3.15 -3.61 -8.66
C GLY A 122 -1.95 -4.19 -9.41
N ASN A 123 -1.63 -3.71 -10.62
CA ASN A 123 -0.60 -4.31 -11.48
C ASN A 123 0.51 -3.35 -11.93
N ILE A 124 0.43 -2.06 -11.58
CA ILE A 124 1.51 -1.10 -11.85
C ILE A 124 2.79 -1.50 -11.11
N VAL A 125 3.94 -1.18 -11.69
CA VAL A 125 5.25 -1.52 -11.12
C VAL A 125 5.59 -0.53 -10.00
N THR A 126 5.33 -0.92 -8.76
CA THR A 126 5.54 -0.14 -7.53
C THR A 126 6.84 -0.48 -6.79
N SER A 127 7.47 -1.62 -7.12
CA SER A 127 8.66 -2.11 -6.42
C SER A 127 9.83 -2.40 -7.38
N ALA A 128 11.04 -2.18 -6.87
CA ALA A 128 12.26 -2.07 -7.66
C ALA A 128 12.91 -3.40 -8.08
N TYR A 129 12.25 -4.56 -7.92
CA TYR A 129 12.89 -5.87 -8.07
C TYR A 129 13.45 -6.16 -9.48
N THR A 130 13.03 -5.43 -10.52
CA THR A 130 13.44 -5.71 -11.90
C THR A 130 14.03 -4.52 -12.64
N ASN A 131 13.47 -3.30 -12.53
CA ASN A 131 14.01 -2.11 -13.21
C ASN A 131 13.49 -0.78 -12.62
N ARG A 132 14.37 0.01 -12.00
CA ARG A 132 14.02 1.34 -11.44
C ARG A 132 13.45 2.32 -12.48
N ARG A 133 13.74 2.15 -13.77
CA ARG A 133 13.28 3.06 -14.84
C ARG A 133 11.82 2.86 -15.25
N LEU A 134 11.22 1.74 -14.87
CA LEU A 134 9.82 1.41 -15.12
C LEU A 134 8.96 1.59 -13.86
N MET A 135 9.60 1.92 -12.73
CA MET A 135 8.96 2.02 -11.43
C MET A 135 8.19 3.33 -11.32
N VAL A 136 6.94 3.24 -10.89
CA VAL A 136 6.16 4.38 -10.44
C VAL A 136 6.51 4.63 -8.97
N THR A 137 6.80 5.87 -8.60
CA THR A 137 6.97 6.24 -7.18
C THR A 137 5.65 6.72 -6.59
N SER A 138 5.50 6.62 -5.27
CA SER A 138 4.31 7.17 -4.59
C SER A 138 4.17 8.66 -4.88
N GLN A 139 5.29 9.39 -4.93
CA GLN A 139 5.31 10.82 -5.24
C GLN A 139 4.84 11.14 -6.65
N ASP A 140 5.20 10.34 -7.67
CA ASP A 140 4.71 10.55 -9.04
C ASP A 140 3.18 10.47 -9.11
N LEU A 141 2.60 9.54 -8.34
CA LEU A 141 1.15 9.35 -8.28
C LEU A 141 0.47 10.45 -7.46
N VAL A 142 1.10 10.96 -6.39
CA VAL A 142 0.63 12.11 -5.61
C VAL A 142 0.62 13.39 -6.46
N ASP A 143 1.70 13.65 -7.21
CA ASP A 143 1.79 14.77 -8.14
C ASP A 143 0.64 14.71 -9.15
N PHE A 144 0.44 13.53 -9.74
CA PHE A 144 -0.63 13.31 -10.71
C PHE A 144 -2.03 13.49 -10.10
N ALA A 145 -2.32 12.88 -8.95
CA ALA A 145 -3.62 13.05 -8.28
C ALA A 145 -3.88 14.51 -7.87
N SER A 146 -2.83 15.22 -7.41
CA SER A 146 -2.91 16.65 -7.09
C SER A 146 -3.20 17.49 -8.34
N ASP A 147 -2.68 17.08 -9.50
CA ASP A 147 -2.96 17.70 -10.78
C ASP A 147 -4.38 17.43 -11.27
N LEU A 148 -4.93 16.23 -11.04
CA LEU A 148 -6.34 15.91 -11.31
C LEU A 148 -7.28 16.78 -10.48
N ASN A 149 -6.94 16.99 -9.19
CA ASN A 149 -7.72 17.82 -8.28
C ASN A 149 -7.74 19.31 -8.68
N ALA A 150 -6.60 19.82 -9.14
CA ALA A 150 -6.48 21.24 -9.53
C ALA A 150 -7.24 21.58 -10.82
N ASN A 151 -7.78 20.59 -11.54
CA ASN A 151 -8.48 20.79 -12.80
C ASN A 151 -10.00 20.71 -12.61
N ALA A 152 -10.75 21.56 -13.30
CA ALA A 152 -12.21 21.71 -13.12
C ALA A 152 -13.05 20.49 -13.55
N ALA A 153 -12.44 19.44 -14.10
CA ALA A 153 -13.13 18.30 -14.71
C ALA A 153 -13.45 17.13 -13.76
N ASN A 154 -13.34 17.31 -12.43
CA ASN A 154 -13.60 16.28 -11.41
C ASN A 154 -12.91 14.92 -11.68
N LEU A 155 -11.72 14.93 -12.29
CA LEU A 155 -11.02 13.70 -12.68
C LEU A 155 -10.41 12.94 -11.49
N LEU A 156 -10.29 13.59 -10.33
CA LEU A 156 -9.79 12.95 -9.12
C LEU A 156 -10.75 11.85 -8.63
N GLU A 157 -12.06 12.09 -8.67
CA GLU A 157 -13.05 11.16 -8.13
C GLU A 157 -13.01 9.77 -8.81
N PRO A 158 -13.11 9.65 -10.16
CA PRO A 158 -13.02 8.34 -10.82
C PRO A 158 -11.65 7.68 -10.64
N PHE A 159 -10.58 8.48 -10.51
CA PHE A 159 -9.24 7.97 -10.22
C PHE A 159 -9.17 7.32 -8.83
N ILE A 160 -9.71 7.99 -7.81
CA ILE A 160 -9.78 7.47 -6.43
C ILE A 160 -10.65 6.20 -6.39
N GLN A 161 -11.80 6.21 -7.06
CA GLN A 161 -12.69 5.04 -7.13
C GLN A 161 -12.02 3.81 -7.74
N GLN A 162 -11.19 3.99 -8.77
CA GLN A 162 -10.43 2.89 -9.36
C GLN A 162 -9.40 2.32 -8.39
N ILE A 163 -8.70 3.15 -7.60
CA ILE A 163 -7.78 2.69 -6.56
C ILE A 163 -8.55 1.89 -5.52
N THR A 164 -9.65 2.43 -5.01
CA THR A 164 -10.56 1.77 -4.06
C THR A 164 -10.99 0.39 -4.57
N ALA A 165 -11.45 0.29 -5.82
CA ALA A 165 -11.88 -0.97 -6.42
C ALA A 165 -10.78 -2.05 -6.49
N HIS A 166 -9.50 -1.65 -6.45
CA HIS A 166 -8.36 -2.57 -6.53
C HIS A 166 -7.62 -2.73 -5.19
N CYS A 167 -8.07 -2.09 -4.10
CA CYS A 167 -7.44 -2.16 -2.77
C CYS A 167 -7.21 -3.60 -2.28
N THR A 168 -8.11 -4.53 -2.62
CA THR A 168 -8.01 -5.94 -2.23
C THR A 168 -6.91 -6.71 -2.96
N GLN A 169 -6.42 -6.19 -4.10
CA GLN A 169 -5.37 -6.81 -4.89
C GLN A 169 -3.96 -6.42 -4.42
N PHE A 170 -3.84 -5.39 -3.59
CA PHE A 170 -2.54 -4.90 -3.12
C PHE A 170 -1.86 -5.92 -2.19
N SER A 171 -0.59 -6.21 -2.48
CA SER A 171 0.26 -7.04 -1.63
C SER A 171 0.60 -6.33 -0.31
N ALA A 172 1.01 -7.07 0.72
CA ALA A 172 1.41 -6.46 2.00
C ALA A 172 2.67 -5.58 1.88
N ASP A 173 3.55 -5.91 0.93
CA ASP A 173 4.75 -5.13 0.68
C ASP A 173 4.45 -3.86 -0.09
N ASP A 174 3.58 -3.91 -1.10
CA ASP A 174 3.15 -2.70 -1.84
C ASP A 174 2.32 -1.77 -0.94
N MET A 175 1.47 -2.32 -0.06
CA MET A 175 0.74 -1.52 0.92
C MET A 175 1.70 -0.69 1.77
N ARG A 176 2.74 -1.32 2.35
CA ARG A 176 3.69 -0.65 3.24
C ARG A 176 4.64 0.29 2.50
N SER A 177 5.12 -0.11 1.33
CA SER A 177 6.17 0.63 0.61
C SER A 177 5.65 1.69 -0.36
N PHE A 178 4.40 1.59 -0.81
CA PHE A 178 3.86 2.44 -1.87
C PHE A 178 2.51 3.08 -1.49
N TRP A 179 1.48 2.28 -1.20
CA TRP A 179 0.10 2.80 -1.06
C TRP A 179 -0.13 3.64 0.20
N MET A 180 0.48 3.26 1.33
CA MET A 180 0.38 4.07 2.55
C MET A 180 1.15 5.39 2.44
N PRO A 181 2.42 5.41 1.96
CA PRO A 181 3.09 6.67 1.63
C PRO A 181 2.28 7.55 0.68
N PHE A 182 1.75 6.97 -0.41
CA PHE A 182 0.86 7.68 -1.33
C PHE A 182 -0.34 8.31 -0.62
N PHE A 183 -1.05 7.56 0.22
CA PHE A 183 -2.21 8.06 0.97
C PHE A 183 -1.85 9.20 1.92
N TYR A 184 -0.75 9.08 2.67
CA TYR A 184 -0.30 10.11 3.60
C TYR A 184 0.07 11.40 2.87
N ASP A 185 0.86 11.29 1.80
CA ASP A 185 1.33 12.42 1.03
C ASP A 185 0.21 13.06 0.21
N LEU A 186 -0.73 12.27 -0.33
CA LEU A 186 -1.92 12.78 -0.99
C LEU A 186 -2.80 13.57 -0.03
N THR A 187 -3.08 13.03 1.17
CA THR A 187 -3.86 13.74 2.19
C THR A 187 -3.23 15.08 2.53
N ARG A 188 -1.90 15.10 2.72
CA ARG A 188 -1.15 16.32 2.99
C ARG A 188 -1.23 17.32 1.83
N ALA A 189 -1.07 16.85 0.59
CA ALA A 189 -1.10 17.69 -0.60
C ALA A 189 -2.49 18.31 -0.83
N LEU A 190 -3.55 17.53 -0.65
CA LEU A 190 -4.94 17.99 -0.78
C LEU A 190 -5.30 18.99 0.33
N ALA A 191 -4.91 18.70 1.57
CA ALA A 191 -5.11 19.61 2.70
C ALA A 191 -4.40 20.95 2.51
N TYR A 192 -3.14 20.92 2.05
CA TYR A 192 -2.36 22.13 1.78
C TYR A 192 -3.02 23.02 0.71
N ARG A 193 -3.70 22.42 -0.26
CA ARG A 193 -4.44 23.13 -1.32
C ARG A 193 -5.88 23.47 -0.93
N SER A 194 -6.27 23.27 0.34
CA SER A 194 -7.63 23.46 0.84
C SER A 194 -8.71 22.71 0.04
N ALA A 195 -8.36 21.54 -0.49
CA ALA A 195 -9.30 20.70 -1.21
C ALA A 195 -10.34 20.07 -0.25
N LEU A 196 -11.53 19.75 -0.78
CA LEU A 196 -12.56 19.02 -0.05
C LEU A 196 -12.11 17.59 0.21
N LEU A 197 -11.71 17.31 1.46
CA LEU A 197 -11.27 15.98 1.90
C LEU A 197 -12.42 15.06 2.31
N ASN A 198 -13.62 15.61 2.48
CA ASN A 198 -14.81 14.93 2.99
C ASN A 198 -15.67 14.32 1.88
N THR A 199 -15.10 14.04 0.70
CA THR A 199 -15.84 13.38 -0.38
C THR A 199 -16.07 11.91 -0.03
N ALA A 200 -17.20 11.36 -0.51
CA ALA A 200 -17.58 9.98 -0.24
C ALA A 200 -16.51 8.98 -0.75
N SER A 201 -15.95 9.18 -1.96
CA SER A 201 -14.93 8.27 -2.48
C SER A 201 -13.61 8.35 -1.72
N TYR A 202 -13.22 9.53 -1.22
CA TYR A 202 -12.00 9.67 -0.42
C TYR A 202 -12.14 9.06 0.97
N LYS A 203 -13.32 9.20 1.59
CA LYS A 203 -13.69 8.46 2.80
C LYS A 203 -13.61 6.95 2.58
N GLN A 204 -14.22 6.45 1.50
CA GLN A 204 -14.21 5.03 1.17
C GLN A 204 -12.79 4.49 0.93
N LEU A 205 -11.96 5.22 0.17
CA LEU A 205 -10.55 4.86 -0.04
C LEU A 205 -9.81 4.75 1.30
N THR A 206 -9.96 5.76 2.15
CA THR A 206 -9.28 5.82 3.47
C THR A 206 -9.65 4.63 4.33
N LEU A 207 -10.95 4.33 4.44
CA LEU A 207 -11.43 3.20 5.23
C LEU A 207 -10.92 1.86 4.68
N GLN A 208 -10.96 1.66 3.36
CA GLN A 208 -10.48 0.42 2.76
C GLN A 208 -8.97 0.22 2.89
N LEU A 209 -8.16 1.27 2.73
CA LEU A 209 -6.71 1.18 2.93
C LEU A 209 -6.36 0.85 4.40
N ILE A 210 -7.03 1.50 5.35
CA ILE A 210 -6.85 1.22 6.78
C ILE A 210 -7.25 -0.22 7.11
N GLN A 211 -8.39 -0.70 6.61
CA GLN A 211 -8.84 -2.08 6.81
C GLN A 211 -7.89 -3.10 6.19
N ARG A 212 -7.42 -2.84 4.97
CA ARG A 212 -6.49 -3.74 4.28
C ARG A 212 -5.20 -3.88 5.08
N LEU A 213 -4.69 -2.76 5.59
CA LEU A 213 -3.50 -2.77 6.43
C LEU A 213 -3.76 -3.40 7.80
N ASP A 214 -4.92 -3.17 8.42
CA ASP A 214 -5.34 -3.84 9.68
C ASP A 214 -5.35 -5.36 9.51
N GLY A 215 -5.98 -5.85 8.44
CA GLY A 215 -6.03 -7.28 8.13
C GLY A 215 -4.66 -7.89 7.89
N GLN A 216 -3.74 -7.16 7.25
CA GLN A 216 -2.37 -7.61 6.98
C GLN A 216 -1.46 -7.56 8.21
N VAL A 217 -1.63 -6.56 9.08
CA VAL A 217 -0.75 -6.32 10.24
C VAL A 217 -1.22 -7.08 11.48
N LEU A 218 -2.52 -7.08 11.77
CA LEU A 218 -3.06 -7.64 13.01
C LEU A 218 -3.65 -9.04 12.84
N GLY A 219 -4.19 -9.36 11.65
CA GLY A 219 -4.98 -10.57 11.45
C GLY A 219 -6.18 -10.68 12.41
N PRO A 220 -6.91 -11.81 12.43
CA PRO A 220 -7.97 -12.04 13.41
C PRO A 220 -7.40 -12.04 14.83
N CYS A 221 -8.09 -11.38 15.77
CA CYS A 221 -7.75 -11.48 17.18
C CYS A 221 -7.84 -12.96 17.59
N PRO A 222 -6.82 -13.52 18.27
CA PRO A 222 -6.88 -14.89 18.76
C PRO A 222 -8.08 -15.02 19.71
N GLN A 223 -9.17 -15.61 19.23
CA GLN A 223 -10.43 -15.63 19.95
C GLN A 223 -10.30 -16.44 21.24
N ALA A 224 -10.84 -15.87 22.32
CA ALA A 224 -11.17 -16.54 23.58
C ALA A 224 -12.31 -17.60 23.44
N GLY A 225 -12.64 -18.07 22.24
CA GLY A 225 -13.89 -18.79 21.94
C GLY A 225 -13.78 -20.07 21.14
N VAL A 226 -12.97 -20.16 20.07
CA VAL A 226 -12.96 -21.34 19.21
C VAL A 226 -11.54 -21.69 18.79
N SER A 227 -11.16 -22.94 19.08
CA SER A 227 -9.84 -23.56 18.86
C SER A 227 -8.68 -22.99 19.68
N SER A 228 -8.86 -22.96 21.00
CA SER A 228 -7.71 -23.25 21.85
C SER A 228 -7.22 -24.65 21.49
N ARG A 229 -6.03 -24.80 20.88
CA ARG A 229 -5.22 -26.00 21.14
C ARG A 229 -4.87 -25.96 22.63
N ARG A 230 -5.84 -26.24 23.52
CA ARG A 230 -5.56 -26.40 24.94
C ARG A 230 -4.59 -27.57 25.00
N PRO A 231 -3.32 -27.36 25.35
CA PRO A 231 -2.36 -28.44 25.35
C PRO A 231 -2.88 -29.49 26.33
N GLN A 232 -3.06 -30.72 25.86
CA GLN A 232 -3.50 -31.83 26.69
C GLN A 232 -2.57 -33.00 26.47
N VAL A 233 -2.31 -33.70 27.56
CA VAL A 233 -1.56 -34.95 27.54
C VAL A 233 -2.54 -36.12 27.51
N ALA A 234 -2.31 -37.07 26.60
CA ALA A 234 -3.14 -38.27 26.43
C ALA A 234 -2.70 -39.39 27.40
N CYS A 235 -2.61 -39.08 28.69
CA CYS A 235 -2.25 -40.04 29.74
C CYS A 235 -3.38 -40.10 30.78
N PRO A 236 -3.88 -41.30 31.13
CA PRO A 236 -5.03 -41.45 32.03
C PRO A 236 -4.69 -41.38 33.52
N CYS A 237 -3.43 -41.19 33.92
CA CYS A 237 -3.06 -41.17 35.34
C CYS A 237 -3.53 -39.89 36.05
N ASP A 238 -3.75 -39.97 37.36
CA ASP A 238 -4.24 -38.84 38.18
C ASP A 238 -3.33 -37.60 38.10
N ASP A 239 -2.01 -37.80 38.04
CA ASP A 239 -1.05 -36.70 37.90
C ASP A 239 -1.25 -35.95 36.57
N CYS A 240 -1.49 -36.68 35.49
CA CYS A 240 -1.77 -36.10 34.18
C CYS A 240 -3.17 -35.48 34.11
N GLY A 241 -4.15 -36.01 34.86
CA GLY A 241 -5.45 -35.37 35.05
C GLY A 241 -5.32 -33.99 35.71
N ASN A 242 -4.52 -33.89 36.77
CA ASN A 242 -4.24 -32.62 37.44
C ASN A 242 -3.42 -31.67 36.56
N LEU A 243 -2.44 -32.18 35.81
CA LEU A 243 -1.69 -31.41 34.83
C LEU A 243 -2.61 -30.85 33.73
N ASN A 244 -3.53 -31.66 33.19
CA ASN A 244 -4.49 -31.23 32.19
C ASN A 244 -5.45 -30.15 32.72
N ARG A 245 -5.87 -30.25 34.00
CA ARG A 245 -6.67 -29.20 34.64
C ARG A 245 -5.88 -27.88 34.69
N PHE A 246 -4.61 -27.92 35.12
CA PHE A 246 -3.72 -26.76 35.10
C PHE A 246 -3.53 -26.20 33.69
N LEU A 247 -3.24 -27.03 32.68
CA LEU A 247 -3.03 -26.58 31.31
C LEU A 247 -4.27 -25.90 30.70
N ARG A 248 -5.47 -26.31 31.13
CA ARG A 248 -6.74 -25.71 30.70
C ARG A 248 -7.10 -24.42 31.44
N ASP A 249 -6.55 -24.19 32.63
CA ASP A 249 -6.82 -23.01 33.44
C ASP A 249 -5.95 -21.82 33.00
N SER A 250 -6.54 -20.82 32.35
CA SER A 250 -5.82 -19.62 31.89
C SER A 250 -5.42 -18.67 33.01
N SER A 251 -6.00 -18.79 34.21
CA SER A 251 -5.67 -17.95 35.37
C SER A 251 -4.39 -18.42 36.09
N GLN A 252 -4.02 -19.69 35.93
CA GLN A 252 -2.84 -20.28 36.55
C GLN A 252 -1.68 -20.40 35.56
N THR A 253 -0.58 -19.71 35.89
CA THR A 253 0.67 -19.72 35.12
C THR A 253 1.71 -20.69 35.67
N ILE A 254 1.61 -21.03 36.96
CA ILE A 254 2.55 -21.90 37.68
C ILE A 254 1.75 -22.95 38.48
N ILE A 255 2.17 -24.21 38.42
CA ILE A 255 1.70 -25.27 39.32
C ILE A 255 2.89 -25.95 40.00
N ARG A 256 2.68 -26.36 41.25
CA ARG A 256 3.66 -27.09 42.06
C ARG A 256 3.14 -28.50 42.37
N PHE A 257 3.89 -29.51 41.94
CA PHE A 257 3.61 -30.92 42.22
C PHE A 257 4.62 -31.49 43.20
N LYS A 258 4.20 -31.75 44.45
CA LYS A 258 5.06 -32.42 45.44
C LYS A 258 4.98 -33.94 45.25
N LEU A 259 5.99 -34.52 44.58
CA LEU A 259 5.93 -35.89 44.07
C LEU A 259 7.29 -36.60 44.20
N VAL A 260 7.24 -37.92 44.40
CA VAL A 260 8.43 -38.78 44.32
C VAL A 260 9.04 -38.77 42.91
N GLN A 261 10.33 -39.08 42.80
CA GLN A 261 11.12 -38.92 41.56
C GLN A 261 10.49 -39.57 40.32
N ALA A 262 10.00 -40.81 40.43
CA ALA A 262 9.40 -41.53 39.30
C ALA A 262 8.19 -40.79 38.70
N ARG A 263 7.31 -40.24 39.56
CA ARG A 263 6.13 -39.48 39.15
C ARG A 263 6.49 -38.12 38.56
N ARG A 264 7.53 -37.45 39.09
CA ARG A 264 8.06 -36.21 38.50
C ARG A 264 8.62 -36.43 37.10
N GLN A 265 9.46 -37.44 36.93
CA GLN A 265 10.05 -37.80 35.64
C GLN A 265 8.96 -38.17 34.61
N HIS A 266 7.88 -38.81 35.04
CA HIS A 266 6.73 -39.09 34.18
C HIS A 266 6.10 -37.80 33.61
N LEU A 267 5.82 -36.80 34.46
CA LEU A 267 5.25 -35.52 34.02
C LEU A 267 6.21 -34.77 33.08
N GLU A 268 7.49 -34.69 33.42
CA GLU A 268 8.52 -34.03 32.60
C GLU A 268 8.64 -34.67 31.20
N LYS A 269 8.71 -36.00 31.13
CA LYS A 269 8.76 -36.75 29.86
C LYS A 269 7.48 -36.55 29.05
N THR A 270 6.32 -36.54 29.70
CA THR A 270 5.03 -36.40 29.02
C THR A 270 4.88 -35.02 28.39
N LEU A 271 5.27 -33.95 29.10
CA LEU A 271 5.28 -32.58 28.57
C LEU A 271 6.23 -32.43 27.37
N LYS A 272 7.43 -33.00 27.45
CA LYS A 272 8.40 -33.01 26.34
C LYS A 272 7.86 -33.76 25.13
N ARG A 273 7.26 -34.95 25.34
CA ARG A 273 6.68 -35.77 24.27
C ARG A 273 5.57 -35.06 23.51
N HIS A 274 4.74 -34.28 24.19
CA HIS A 274 3.64 -33.54 23.57
C HIS A 274 4.04 -32.14 23.09
N ASN A 275 5.33 -31.78 23.19
CA ASN A 275 5.88 -30.47 22.81
C ASN A 275 5.10 -29.28 23.40
N ILE A 276 4.71 -29.40 24.67
CA ILE A 276 3.93 -28.37 25.36
C ILE A 276 4.90 -27.29 25.85
N ALA A 277 4.65 -26.03 25.48
CA ALA A 277 5.47 -24.87 25.84
C ALA A 277 5.36 -24.53 27.33
N CYS A 278 6.07 -25.29 28.16
CA CYS A 278 6.20 -25.09 29.60
C CYS A 278 7.65 -25.28 30.03
N THR A 279 8.13 -24.44 30.94
CA THR A 279 9.40 -24.66 31.65
C THR A 279 9.17 -25.54 32.87
N GLN A 280 10.15 -26.40 33.17
CA GLN A 280 10.09 -27.40 34.22
C GLN A 280 11.30 -27.24 35.13
N THR A 281 11.07 -26.96 36.40
CA THR A 281 12.13 -26.77 37.40
C THR A 281 11.82 -27.64 38.62
N THR A 282 12.81 -28.38 39.13
CA THR A 282 12.66 -29.11 40.39
C THR A 282 13.23 -28.29 41.54
N GLU A 283 12.39 -27.97 42.52
CA GLU A 283 12.83 -27.44 43.82
C GLU A 283 13.39 -28.58 44.68
N ARG A 284 14.67 -28.49 45.04
CA ARG A 284 15.41 -29.54 45.77
C ARG A 284 15.34 -29.39 47.29
N THR A 285 14.26 -28.80 47.80
CA THR A 285 14.05 -28.56 49.23
C THR A 285 13.03 -29.54 49.79
N GLY A 286 13.46 -30.35 50.76
CA GLY A 286 12.64 -31.37 51.41
C GLY A 286 12.48 -32.69 50.63
N SER A 287 11.87 -33.68 51.28
CA SER A 287 11.49 -34.96 50.68
C SER A 287 10.00 -35.21 50.93
N PRO A 288 9.20 -35.58 49.91
CA PRO A 288 9.54 -35.61 48.47
C PRO A 288 9.73 -34.19 47.87
N GLN A 289 10.56 -34.10 46.84
CA GLN A 289 10.88 -32.86 46.10
C GLN A 289 9.68 -32.34 45.29
N THR A 290 9.68 -31.04 44.96
CA THR A 290 8.59 -30.39 44.24
C THR A 290 8.97 -30.11 42.78
N LEU A 291 8.14 -30.54 41.83
CA LEU A 291 8.22 -30.16 40.43
C LEU A 291 7.38 -28.90 40.19
N VAL A 292 8.02 -27.83 39.74
CA VAL A 292 7.40 -26.57 39.35
C VAL A 292 7.28 -26.55 37.82
N ILE A 293 6.06 -26.40 37.32
CA ILE A 293 5.78 -26.27 35.89
C ILE A 293 5.22 -24.87 35.65
N THR A 294 5.88 -24.12 34.78
CA THR A 294 5.48 -22.75 34.41
C THR A 294 5.13 -22.72 32.92
N LYS A 295 3.97 -22.18 32.57
CA LYS A 295 3.58 -22.00 31.16
C LYS A 295 4.45 -20.91 30.52
N THR A 296 5.01 -21.20 29.35
CA THR A 296 5.94 -20.28 28.67
C THR A 296 5.21 -19.25 27.82
N TYR A 297 3.99 -19.55 27.36
CA TYR A 297 3.17 -18.65 26.56
C TYR A 297 1.69 -18.98 26.77
N THR A 298 0.88 -17.99 27.16
CA THR A 298 -0.55 -18.15 27.37
C THR A 298 -1.34 -17.46 26.26
N LEU A 299 -2.59 -17.90 26.04
CA LEU A 299 -3.54 -17.17 25.18
C LEU A 299 -3.69 -15.71 25.62
N GLN A 300 -3.54 -15.42 26.91
CA GLN A 300 -3.57 -14.05 27.41
C GLN A 300 -2.35 -13.25 26.94
N ASP A 301 -1.18 -13.88 26.83
CA ASP A 301 0.03 -13.25 26.28
C ASP A 301 -0.11 -13.01 24.77
N GLU A 302 -0.73 -13.94 24.02
CA GLU A 302 -1.11 -13.74 22.61
C GLU A 302 -2.04 -12.55 22.42
N ILE A 303 -3.09 -12.49 23.23
CA ILE A 303 -4.06 -11.40 23.22
C ILE A 303 -3.36 -10.07 23.60
N ASN A 304 -2.46 -10.08 24.59
CA ASN A 304 -1.74 -8.89 25.02
C ASN A 304 -0.78 -8.37 23.94
N GLU A 305 -0.01 -9.25 23.30
CA GLU A 305 0.86 -8.86 22.19
C GLU A 305 0.04 -8.40 20.98
N TRP A 306 -1.09 -9.05 20.68
CA TRP A 306 -2.02 -8.59 19.64
C TRP A 306 -2.55 -7.19 19.94
N LYS A 307 -3.00 -6.91 21.17
CA LYS A 307 -3.45 -5.56 21.58
C LYS A 307 -2.34 -4.52 21.47
N LYS A 308 -1.11 -4.90 21.82
CA LYS A 308 0.06 -4.03 21.71
C LYS A 308 0.39 -3.72 20.25
N GLN A 309 0.25 -4.69 19.34
CA GLN A 309 0.36 -4.46 17.90
C GLN A 309 -0.75 -3.55 17.38
N GLN A 310 -2.00 -3.76 17.81
CA GLN A 310 -3.15 -2.92 17.45
C GLN A 310 -2.90 -1.46 17.87
N LYS A 311 -2.49 -1.26 19.12
CA LYS A 311 -2.18 0.07 19.66
C LYS A 311 -1.10 0.77 18.84
N LYS A 312 0.00 0.06 18.54
CA LYS A 312 1.12 0.60 17.73
C LYS A 312 0.66 0.97 16.32
N PHE A 313 -0.16 0.13 15.71
CA PHE A 313 -0.69 0.35 14.37
C PHE A 313 -1.52 1.64 14.29
N TYR A 314 -2.58 1.77 15.08
CA TYR A 314 -3.43 2.96 15.04
C TYR A 314 -2.72 4.22 15.57
N ALA A 315 -1.76 4.09 16.48
CA ALA A 315 -0.91 5.21 16.88
C ALA A 315 -0.04 5.72 15.72
N SER A 316 0.47 4.83 14.87
CA SER A 316 1.28 5.22 13.69
C SER A 316 0.47 5.98 12.64
N LEU A 317 -0.82 5.69 12.49
CA LEU A 317 -1.71 6.44 11.59
C LEU A 317 -1.80 7.92 12.03
N ASN A 318 -1.97 8.17 13.33
CA ASN A 318 -2.03 9.51 13.91
C ASN A 318 -0.69 10.26 13.86
N GLN A 319 0.43 9.56 13.69
CA GLN A 319 1.75 10.20 13.52
C GLN A 319 1.98 10.67 12.08
N ASN A 320 1.43 9.94 11.10
CA ASN A 320 1.68 10.21 9.68
C ASN A 320 0.64 11.16 9.06
N ILE A 321 -0.57 11.21 9.62
CA ILE A 321 -1.66 12.08 9.18
C ILE A 321 -2.06 12.97 10.36
N GLN A 322 -2.21 14.27 10.08
CA GLN A 322 -2.71 15.18 11.09
C GLN A 322 -4.13 14.79 11.54
N PRO A 323 -4.41 14.72 12.86
CA PRO A 323 -5.69 14.22 13.38
C PRO A 323 -6.91 14.97 12.83
N GLU A 324 -6.80 16.27 12.58
CA GLU A 324 -7.86 17.11 12.00
C GLU A 324 -8.18 16.72 10.55
N HIS A 325 -7.19 16.36 9.74
CA HIS A 325 -7.41 15.92 8.37
C HIS A 325 -8.06 14.54 8.36
N LEU A 326 -7.56 13.62 9.21
CA LEU A 326 -8.16 12.29 9.31
C LEU A 326 -9.62 12.37 9.74
N ARG A 327 -9.92 13.19 10.76
CA ARG A 327 -11.30 13.46 11.22
C ARG A 327 -12.19 14.04 10.13
N ASN A 328 -11.69 15.00 9.35
CA ASN A 328 -12.43 15.59 8.24
C ASN A 328 -12.77 14.57 7.14
N ILE A 329 -11.87 13.62 6.87
CA ILE A 329 -12.07 12.59 5.84
C ILE A 329 -13.10 11.55 6.26
N ILE A 330 -12.90 10.92 7.43
CA ILE A 330 -13.70 9.76 7.83
C ILE A 330 -14.96 10.13 8.62
N GLY A 331 -15.00 11.32 9.22
CA GLY A 331 -16.08 11.74 10.10
C GLY A 331 -15.78 11.52 11.58
N ASP A 332 -16.64 12.07 12.44
CA ASP A 332 -16.43 12.11 13.89
C ASP A 332 -16.52 10.72 14.54
N GLU A 333 -17.44 9.88 14.08
CA GLU A 333 -17.71 8.55 14.64
C GLU A 333 -16.54 7.59 14.38
N GLU A 334 -16.11 7.46 13.12
CA GLU A 334 -15.01 6.60 12.73
C GLU A 334 -13.67 7.10 13.30
N PHE A 335 -13.49 8.41 13.42
CA PHE A 335 -12.31 8.99 14.06
C PHE A 335 -12.27 8.72 15.57
N ALA A 336 -13.40 8.81 16.27
CA ALA A 336 -13.49 8.44 17.67
C ALA A 336 -13.12 6.97 17.88
N LEU A 337 -13.55 6.09 16.98
CA LEU A 337 -13.18 4.67 17.00
C LEU A 337 -11.66 4.48 16.84
N ILE A 338 -11.05 5.06 15.80
CA ILE A 338 -9.59 4.97 15.57
C ILE A 338 -8.81 5.48 16.80
N ARG A 339 -9.24 6.59 17.39
CA ARG A 339 -8.63 7.12 18.62
C ARG A 339 -8.74 6.17 19.79
N SER A 340 -9.89 5.51 19.94
CA SER A 340 -10.10 4.54 21.02
C SER A 340 -9.19 3.30 20.85
N LEU A 341 -9.00 2.83 19.61
CA LEU A 341 -8.09 1.73 19.28
C LEU A 341 -6.63 2.11 19.54
N ALA A 342 -6.23 3.35 19.21
CA ALA A 342 -4.93 3.89 19.59
C ALA A 342 -4.76 4.04 21.12
N GLY A 343 -5.87 4.19 21.86
CA GLY A 343 -5.91 4.20 23.32
C GLY A 343 -5.76 2.81 23.96
N GLY A 344 -5.91 1.72 23.19
CA GLY A 344 -5.82 0.34 23.66
C GLY A 344 -7.16 -0.35 23.93
N GLN A 345 -8.27 0.21 23.45
CA GLN A 345 -9.55 -0.50 23.44
C GLN A 345 -9.50 -1.66 22.44
N VAL A 346 -10.18 -2.77 22.75
CA VAL A 346 -10.11 -4.02 22.00
C VAL A 346 -11.40 -4.18 21.20
N LEU A 347 -11.29 -4.36 19.89
CA LEU A 347 -12.44 -4.76 19.07
C LEU A 347 -12.82 -6.21 19.40
N ALA A 348 -14.03 -6.43 19.90
CA ALA A 348 -14.67 -7.73 19.80
C ALA A 348 -14.83 -8.07 18.31
N THR A 349 -14.61 -9.33 17.92
CA THR A 349 -14.65 -9.78 16.52
C THR A 349 -15.94 -9.39 15.77
N SER A 350 -17.06 -9.19 16.48
CA SER A 350 -18.33 -8.74 15.91
C SER A 350 -18.32 -7.28 15.42
N ASN A 351 -17.39 -6.43 15.86
CA ASN A 351 -17.29 -5.03 15.41
C ASN A 351 -16.36 -4.85 14.20
N ARG A 352 -15.71 -5.91 13.71
CA ARG A 352 -14.89 -5.84 12.48
C ARG A 352 -15.70 -5.93 11.18
N HIS A 353 -16.95 -6.38 11.26
CA HIS A 353 -17.88 -6.40 10.12
C HIS A 353 -18.60 -5.06 9.89
N PHE A 354 -18.35 -4.03 10.71
CA PHE A 354 -19.11 -2.78 10.67
C PHE A 354 -18.68 -1.79 9.57
N ILE A 355 -17.73 -2.16 8.71
CA ILE A 355 -17.40 -1.38 7.53
C ILE A 355 -17.67 -2.19 6.25
N ASP A 356 -18.74 -2.97 6.25
CA ASP A 356 -19.49 -3.23 5.02
C ASP A 356 -20.31 -1.96 4.71
N LEU A 357 -19.62 -0.96 4.16
CA LEU A 357 -20.27 0.10 3.41
C LEU A 357 -20.37 -0.40 1.96
N THR A 358 -21.56 -0.88 1.60
CA THR A 358 -22.04 -0.96 0.22
C THR A 358 -21.79 0.33 -0.54
#